data_AF-A0A223PR22-F1
#
_entry.id   AF-A0A223PR22-F1
#
_cell.length_a   1.000
_cell.length_b   1.000
_cell.length_c   1.000
_cell.angle_alpha   90.00
_cell.angle_beta   90.00
_cell.angle_gamma   90.00
#
_symmetry.space_group_name_H-M   'P 1'
#
loop_
_entity.id
_entity.type
_entity.pdbx_description
1 polymer ?
#
loop_
_entity_poly.entity_id
_entity_poly.type
_entity_poly.pdbx_seq_one_letter_code
_entity_poly.pdbx_strand_id
1 'polypeptide(L)'
;GMGGIGKTALAANVYKGERKNYDCHAWISVSQTYSQKDLLRKLFMDLLHGEAIAPVDIDTMDIPGIQDELRKFLAQKKYLIVLDDVW
;
A
#
# COMPACT_ATOMS: atom_id res chain seq x y z
N GLY A 1 -0.92 7.97 19.17
CA GLY A 1 -1.46 7.25 20.35
C GLY A 1 -0.34 6.52 21.07
N MET A 2 -0.51 6.14 22.34
CA MET A 2 0.56 5.50 23.14
C MET A 2 1.16 4.27 22.42
N GLY A 3 2.48 4.13 22.50
CA GLY A 3 3.20 2.94 22.03
C GLY A 3 2.75 1.70 22.82
N GLY A 4 2.72 0.54 22.16
CA GLY A 4 2.43 -0.73 22.84
C GLY A 4 0.97 -1.03 23.20
N ILE A 5 0.01 -0.13 22.92
CA ILE A 5 -1.43 -0.37 23.22
C ILE A 5 -2.11 -1.37 22.26
N GLY A 6 -1.37 -1.98 21.33
CA GLY A 6 -1.90 -3.00 20.42
C GLY A 6 -2.61 -2.51 19.16
N LYS A 7 -2.44 -1.23 18.76
CA LYS A 7 -3.05 -0.65 17.55
C LYS A 7 -2.78 -1.48 16.28
N THR A 8 -1.50 -1.75 16.03
CA THR A 8 -1.03 -2.58 14.92
C THR A 8 -1.61 -3.98 14.97
N ALA A 9 -1.66 -4.61 16.16
CA ALA A 9 -2.21 -5.95 16.33
C ALA A 9 -3.71 -6.00 16.02
N LEU A 10 -4.48 -5.00 16.47
CA LEU A 10 -5.90 -4.91 16.19
C LEU A 10 -6.17 -4.71 14.68
N ALA A 11 -5.47 -3.75 14.06
CA ALA A 11 -5.59 -3.52 12.62
C ALA A 11 -5.19 -4.77 11.81
N ALA A 12 -4.17 -5.51 12.24
CA ALA A 12 -3.70 -6.72 11.55
C ALA A 12 -4.75 -7.83 11.57
N ASN A 13 -5.47 -7.98 12.68
CA ASN A 13 -6.56 -8.94 12.79
C ASN A 13 -7.72 -8.60 11.85
N VAL A 14 -8.14 -7.32 11.81
CA VAL A 14 -9.19 -6.85 10.90
C VAL A 14 -8.76 -7.04 9.44
N TYR A 15 -7.54 -6.61 9.08
CA TYR A 15 -7.02 -6.72 7.73
C TYR A 15 -7.00 -8.17 7.23
N LYS A 16 -6.54 -9.12 8.05
CA LYS A 16 -6.53 -10.54 7.67
C LYS A 16 -7.93 -11.08 7.36
N GLY A 17 -8.95 -10.65 8.11
CA GLY A 17 -10.34 -11.07 7.91
C GLY A 17 -10.99 -10.43 6.68
N GLU A 18 -10.71 -9.15 6.44
CA GLU A 18 -11.39 -8.35 5.42
C GLU A 18 -10.72 -8.37 4.05
N ARG A 19 -9.41 -8.60 3.96
CA ARG A 19 -8.65 -8.47 2.70
C ARG A 19 -9.21 -9.26 1.51
N LYS A 20 -9.89 -10.40 1.77
CA LYS A 20 -10.55 -11.24 0.76
C LYS A 20 -11.78 -10.60 0.12
N ASN A 21 -12.32 -9.54 0.71
CA ASN A 21 -13.50 -8.81 0.24
C ASN A 21 -13.13 -7.65 -0.72
N TYR A 22 -11.87 -7.55 -1.12
CA TYR A 22 -11.27 -6.49 -1.91
C TYR A 22 -10.49 -7.11 -3.07
N ASP A 23 -10.48 -6.43 -4.22
CA ASP A 23 -9.80 -6.88 -5.44
C ASP A 23 -8.27 -6.80 -5.28
N CYS A 24 -7.80 -5.80 -4.54
CA CYS A 24 -6.40 -5.64 -4.18
C CYS A 24 -6.24 -5.06 -2.78
N HIS A 25 -5.12 -5.36 -2.14
CA HIS A 25 -4.88 -4.92 -0.77
C HIS A 25 -3.39 -4.74 -0.50
N ALA A 26 -3.05 -3.79 0.38
CA ALA A 26 -1.66 -3.56 0.79
C ALA A 26 -1.58 -3.15 2.27
N TRP A 27 -0.47 -3.50 2.91
CA TRP A 27 -0.15 -3.09 4.27
C TRP A 27 1.25 -2.48 4.28
N ILE A 28 1.32 -1.17 4.47
CA ILE A 28 2.58 -0.42 4.45
C ILE A 28 2.86 0.11 5.83
N SER A 29 3.92 -0.40 6.47
CA SER A 29 4.53 0.27 7.63
C SER A 29 5.32 1.49 7.16
N VAL A 30 4.99 2.65 7.74
CA VAL A 30 5.60 3.95 7.46
C VAL A 30 6.71 4.21 8.49
N SER A 31 7.95 4.33 8.02
CA SER A 31 9.07 4.71 8.88
C SER A 31 9.02 6.20 9.23
N GLN A 32 9.56 6.60 10.38
CA GLN A 32 9.66 8.02 10.78
C GLN A 32 10.36 8.87 9.72
N THR A 33 11.41 8.31 9.11
CA THR A 33 12.06 8.86 7.92
C THR A 33 11.56 8.09 6.72
N TYR A 34 10.67 8.68 5.92
CA TYR A 34 10.25 8.11 4.64
C TYR A 34 10.39 9.15 3.53
N SER A 35 10.73 8.68 2.32
CA SER A 35 10.54 9.49 1.12
C SER A 35 9.16 9.18 0.53
N GLN A 36 8.46 10.21 0.05
CA GLN A 36 7.17 10.02 -0.61
C GLN A 36 7.29 9.04 -1.80
N LYS A 37 8.41 9.10 -2.51
CA LYS A 37 8.70 8.22 -3.64
C LYS A 37 8.76 6.76 -3.18
N ASP A 38 9.54 6.45 -2.16
CA ASP A 38 9.70 5.07 -1.67
C ASP A 38 8.39 4.50 -1.12
N LEU A 39 7.60 5.34 -0.44
CA LEU A 39 6.29 4.94 0.07
C LEU A 39 5.35 4.53 -1.08
N LEU A 40 5.26 5.35 -2.13
CA LEU A 40 4.43 5.07 -3.30
C LEU A 40 4.91 3.83 -4.06
N ARG A 41 6.24 3.64 -4.20
CA ARG A 41 6.81 2.44 -4.83
C ARG A 41 6.45 1.18 -4.06
N LYS A 42 6.66 1.18 -2.75
CA LYS A 42 6.35 0.02 -1.89
C LYS A 42 4.87 -0.32 -1.93
N LEU A 43 4.00 0.70 -1.86
CA LEU A 43 2.56 0.52 -2.03
C LEU A 43 2.22 -0.14 -3.36
N PHE A 44 2.78 0.37 -4.46
CA PHE A 44 2.44 -0.11 -5.77
C PHE A 44 2.96 -1.55 -6.00
N MET A 45 4.17 -1.87 -5.52
CA MET A 45 4.71 -3.23 -5.55
C MET A 45 3.87 -4.23 -4.75
N ASP A 46 3.44 -3.87 -3.53
CA ASP A 46 2.60 -4.73 -2.69
C ASP A 46 1.23 -5.01 -3.35
N LEU A 47 0.66 -4.02 -4.05
CA LEU A 47 -0.59 -4.19 -4.79
C LEU A 47 -0.43 -5.05 -6.05
N LEU A 48 0.73 -5.01 -6.70
CA LEU A 48 1.02 -5.78 -7.92
C LEU A 48 1.40 -7.24 -7.65
N HIS A 49 1.88 -7.57 -6.45
CA HIS A 49 2.37 -8.91 -6.10
C HIS A 49 1.32 -10.04 -6.28
N GLY A 50 0.03 -9.71 -6.49
CA GLY A 50 -1.05 -10.64 -6.79
C GLY A 50 -1.55 -10.64 -8.24
N GLU A 51 -1.06 -9.76 -9.11
CA GLU A 51 -1.56 -9.61 -10.49
C GLU A 51 -0.49 -9.90 -11.53
N ALA A 52 -0.87 -10.61 -12.59
CA ALA A 52 -0.01 -10.91 -13.74
C ALA A 52 0.09 -9.67 -14.67
N ILE A 53 0.65 -8.58 -14.16
CA ILE A 53 0.85 -7.35 -14.93
C ILE A 53 2.29 -7.33 -15.47
N ALA A 54 2.44 -6.78 -16.68
CA ALA A 54 3.75 -6.52 -17.26
C ALA A 54 4.62 -5.69 -16.30
N PRO A 55 5.94 -5.90 -16.26
CA PRO A 55 6.82 -5.14 -15.39
C PRO A 55 6.71 -3.64 -15.72
N VAL A 56 6.05 -2.88 -14.86
CA VAL A 56 6.06 -1.42 -14.90
C VAL A 56 7.38 -0.97 -14.30
N ASP A 57 8.18 -0.24 -15.07
CA ASP A 57 9.43 0.34 -14.58
C ASP A 57 9.12 1.58 -13.71
N ILE A 58 8.60 1.29 -12.52
CA ILE A 58 8.36 2.24 -11.44
C ILE A 58 9.68 2.83 -10.94
N ASP A 59 10.80 2.17 -11.27
CA ASP A 59 12.08 2.54 -10.74
C ASP A 59 12.60 3.87 -11.33
N THR A 60 12.27 4.11 -12.59
CA THR A 60 12.67 5.29 -13.35
C THR A 60 11.66 6.45 -13.28
N MET A 61 10.41 6.19 -12.86
CA MET A 61 9.35 7.20 -12.79
C MET A 61 9.59 8.25 -11.69
N ASP A 62 9.06 9.45 -11.92
CA ASP A 62 8.92 10.50 -10.92
C ASP A 62 7.64 10.29 -10.08
N ILE A 63 7.46 11.11 -9.04
CA ILE A 63 6.31 10.97 -8.12
C ILE A 63 4.97 11.10 -8.87
N PRO A 64 4.75 12.10 -9.74
CA PRO A 64 3.52 12.18 -10.55
C PRO A 64 3.26 10.93 -11.40
N GLY A 65 4.29 10.40 -12.08
CA GLY A 65 4.15 9.19 -12.89
C GLY A 65 3.72 7.98 -12.07
N ILE A 66 4.32 7.77 -10.89
CA ILE A 66 3.93 6.69 -9.99
C ILE A 66 2.49 6.87 -9.50
N GLN A 67 2.07 8.11 -9.18
CA GLN A 67 0.70 8.39 -8.77
C GLN A 67 -0.30 8.10 -9.88
N ASP A 68 0.01 8.44 -11.12
CA ASP A 68 -0.88 8.21 -12.26
C ASP A 68 -1.02 6.72 -12.57
N GLU A 69 0.07 5.95 -12.54
CA GLU A 69 0.00 4.49 -12.70
C GLU A 69 -0.78 3.84 -11.56
N LEU A 70 -0.56 4.26 -10.32
CA LEU A 70 -1.33 3.79 -9.18
C LEU A 70 -2.82 4.11 -9.32
N ARG A 71 -3.18 5.32 -9.77
CA ARG A 71 -4.57 5.72 -10.03
C ARG A 71 -5.21 4.85 -11.12
N LYS A 72 -4.48 4.58 -12.22
CA LYS A 72 -4.95 3.70 -13.30
C LYS A 72 -5.17 2.27 -12.79
N PHE A 73 -4.23 1.74 -12.02
CA PHE A 73 -4.33 0.39 -11.46
C PHE A 73 -5.51 0.25 -10.49
N LEU A 74 -5.71 1.24 -9.61
CA LEU A 74 -6.79 1.25 -8.63
C LEU A 74 -8.15 1.63 -9.24
N ALA A 75 -8.18 2.12 -10.48
CA ALA A 75 -9.41 2.49 -11.15
C ALA A 75 -10.33 1.25 -11.23
N GLN A 76 -11.59 1.44 -10.82
CA GLN A 76 -12.62 0.40 -10.82
C GLN A 76 -12.35 -0.80 -9.89
N LYS A 77 -11.31 -0.77 -9.06
CA LYS A 77 -11.05 -1.80 -8.05
C LYS A 77 -11.57 -1.35 -6.69
N LYS A 78 -12.14 -2.29 -5.93
CA LYS A 78 -12.36 -2.14 -4.51
C LYS A 78 -11.06 -2.50 -3.79
N TYR A 79 -10.40 -1.53 -3.16
CA TYR A 79 -9.08 -1.72 -2.53
C TYR A 79 -9.09 -1.49 -1.01
N LEU A 80 -8.21 -2.21 -0.30
CA LEU A 80 -7.95 -2.02 1.13
C LEU A 80 -6.46 -1.71 1.35
N ILE A 81 -6.16 -0.48 1.76
CA ILE A 81 -4.79 -0.01 2.01
C ILE A 81 -4.68 0.36 3.48
N VAL A 82 -3.74 -0.26 4.19
CA VAL A 82 -3.38 0.08 5.56
C VAL A 82 -2.04 0.80 5.55
N LEU A 83 -2.01 2.02 6.08
CA LEU A 83 -0.79 2.76 6.40
C LEU A 83 -0.59 2.66 7.91
N ASP A 84 0.39 1.87 8.33
CA ASP A 84 0.68 1.57 9.73
C ASP A 84 1.83 2.44 10.24
N ASP A 85 1.76 2.82 11.51
CA ASP A 85 2.73 3.69 12.19
C ASP A 85 3.01 5.04 11.47
N VAL A 86 1.96 5.76 11.09
CA VAL A 86 2.05 7.14 10.58
C VAL A 86 2.29 8.13 11.72
N TRP A 87 3.19 9.10 11.52
CA TRP A 87 3.63 10.10 12.50
C TRP A 87 3.12 11.51 12.18
#